data_AF-A0A3A0CUF2-F1
#
_entry.id   AF-A0A3A0CUF2-F1
#
_cell.length_a   1.000
_cell.length_b   1.000
_cell.length_c   1.000
_cell.angle_alpha   90.00
_cell.angle_beta   90.00
_cell.angle_gamma   90.00
#
_symmetry.space_group_name_H-M   'P 1'
#
loop_
_entity.id
_entity.type
_entity.pdbx_description
1 polymer ?
#
loop_
_entity_poly.entity_id
_entity_poly.type
_entity_poly.pdbx_seq_one_letter_code
_entity_poly.pdbx_strand_id
1 'polypeptide(L)'
;MIIRSYHARGVTLIELLVSMGVLALVISVVMPAMSAGRHAAKDLECRANFREVCQKFIQFADEGGVGLRGDSQRFGPERFLLEDFVESVYEVHEFWTGPEAERIAMDASRQVLMCPESPARLERRSGIPCSDGAVGPARNISAAFNKRLEKKTRMAGTRPVATTAYLTSNILQYPDVPLVFDAAGDEASARDVPALYSAPPILTDKTTDIYESGRNWFPSFRHRERMNVGFIGGHVLSSGQPTTEPWWRWSYQPG
;
A
#
# COMPACT_ATOMS: atom_id res chain seq x y z
N MET A 1 -58.02 -31.25 19.92
CA MET A 1 -56.95 -30.82 19.00
C MET A 1 -57.62 -30.18 17.78
N ILE A 2 -57.67 -28.86 17.71
CA ILE A 2 -58.36 -28.12 16.63
C ILE A 2 -57.38 -27.99 15.47
N ILE A 3 -57.65 -28.68 14.36
CA ILE A 3 -56.88 -28.55 13.12
C ILE A 3 -57.34 -27.27 12.43
N ARG A 4 -56.50 -26.23 12.43
CA ARG A 4 -56.74 -25.00 11.68
C ARG A 4 -56.57 -25.29 10.19
N SER A 5 -57.67 -25.34 9.43
CA SER A 5 -57.65 -25.45 7.97
C SER A 5 -57.11 -24.16 7.36
N TYR A 6 -55.86 -24.17 6.90
CA TYR A 6 -55.31 -23.10 6.07
C TYR A 6 -55.99 -23.15 4.71
N HIS A 7 -56.84 -22.17 4.41
CA HIS A 7 -57.32 -21.94 3.05
C HIS A 7 -56.13 -21.51 2.19
N ALA A 8 -55.58 -22.45 1.41
CA ALA A 8 -54.55 -22.16 0.43
C ALA A 8 -55.16 -21.29 -0.68
N ARG A 9 -54.77 -20.01 -0.72
CA ARG A 9 -55.04 -19.15 -1.89
C ARG A 9 -54.13 -19.62 -3.03
N GLY A 10 -54.72 -20.03 -4.14
CA GLY A 10 -53.97 -20.37 -5.36
C GLY A 10 -53.50 -19.10 -6.06
N VAL A 11 -52.23 -19.06 -6.46
CA VAL A 11 -51.65 -17.98 -7.25
C VAL A 11 -51.94 -18.26 -8.72
N THR A 12 -52.38 -17.25 -9.48
CA THR A 12 -52.60 -17.41 -10.92
C THR A 12 -51.28 -17.42 -11.69
N LEU A 13 -51.25 -18.07 -12.86
CA LEU A 13 -50.08 -18.09 -13.73
C LEU A 13 -49.62 -16.67 -14.12
N ILE A 14 -50.57 -15.75 -14.29
CA ILE A 14 -50.29 -14.34 -14.60
C ILE A 14 -49.61 -13.63 -13.42
N GLU A 15 -50.11 -13.80 -12.20
CA GLU A 15 -49.48 -13.18 -11.00
C GLU A 15 -48.04 -13.64 -10.80
N LEU A 16 -47.76 -14.93 -11.05
CA LEU A 16 -46.41 -15.48 -10.98
C LEU A 16 -45.49 -14.87 -12.05
N LEU A 17 -45.98 -14.76 -13.29
CA LEU A 17 -45.21 -14.15 -14.40
C LEU A 17 -44.92 -12.67 -14.17
N VAL A 18 -45.91 -11.87 -13.77
CA VAL A 18 -45.72 -10.44 -13.48
C VAL A 18 -44.74 -10.24 -12.33
N SER A 19 -44.87 -11.04 -11.27
CA SER A 19 -43.98 -10.94 -10.09
C SER A 19 -42.54 -11.28 -10.44
N MET A 20 -42.31 -12.33 -11.23
CA MET A 20 -40.97 -12.67 -11.71
C MET A 20 -40.41 -11.58 -12.65
N GLY A 21 -41.25 -10.93 -13.46
CA GLY A 21 -40.86 -9.80 -14.30
C GLY A 21 -40.41 -8.58 -13.48
N VAL A 22 -41.16 -8.21 -12.45
CA VAL A 22 -40.79 -7.11 -11.55
C VAL A 22 -39.53 -7.45 -10.75
N LEU A 23 -39.41 -8.68 -10.25
CA LEU A 23 -38.22 -9.12 -9.51
C LEU A 23 -36.96 -9.07 -10.40
N ALA A 24 -37.06 -9.54 -11.64
CA ALA A 24 -35.95 -9.48 -12.60
C ALA A 24 -35.51 -8.04 -12.88
N LEU A 25 -36.46 -7.11 -13.02
CA LEU A 25 -36.18 -5.69 -13.20
C LEU A 25 -35.50 -5.06 -11.98
N VAL A 26 -35.95 -5.38 -10.77
CA VAL A 26 -35.33 -4.85 -9.54
C VAL A 26 -33.91 -5.39 -9.38
N ILE A 27 -33.71 -6.68 -9.58
CA ILE A 27 -32.40 -7.33 -9.44
C ILE A 27 -31.40 -6.75 -10.46
N SER A 28 -31.84 -6.44 -11.69
CA SER A 28 -30.95 -5.89 -12.73
C SER A 28 -30.38 -4.52 -12.36
N VAL A 29 -31.12 -3.71 -11.58
CA VAL A 29 -30.66 -2.41 -11.08
C VAL A 29 -29.84 -2.54 -9.79
N VAL A 30 -30.19 -3.48 -8.91
CA VAL A 30 -29.52 -3.65 -7.60
C VAL A 30 -28.12 -4.25 -7.72
N MET A 31 -27.93 -5.25 -8.60
CA MET A 31 -26.62 -5.91 -8.75
C MET A 31 -25.45 -4.96 -9.08
N PRO A 32 -25.54 -4.06 -10.09
CA PRO A 32 -24.46 -3.12 -10.37
C PRO A 32 -24.21 -2.14 -9.22
N ALA A 33 -25.27 -1.66 -8.55
CA ALA A 33 -25.15 -0.77 -7.40
C ALA A 33 -24.42 -1.43 -6.22
N MET A 34 -24.73 -2.69 -5.92
CA MET A 34 -24.03 -3.46 -4.89
C MET A 34 -22.55 -3.69 -5.22
N SER A 35 -22.23 -3.95 -6.50
CA SER A 35 -20.84 -4.09 -6.94
C SER A 35 -20.04 -2.81 -6.71
N ALA A 36 -20.58 -1.68 -7.16
CA ALA A 36 -19.96 -0.37 -6.96
C ALA A 36 -19.76 -0.05 -5.46
N GLY A 37 -20.73 -0.41 -4.61
CA GLY A 37 -20.64 -0.26 -3.15
C GLY A 37 -19.50 -1.08 -2.54
N ARG A 38 -19.31 -2.34 -2.97
CA ARG A 38 -18.19 -3.19 -2.52
C ARG A 38 -16.83 -2.61 -2.90
N HIS A 39 -16.68 -2.10 -4.13
CA HIS A 39 -15.43 -1.45 -4.55
C HIS A 39 -15.13 -0.20 -3.70
N ALA A 40 -16.15 0.63 -3.43
CA ALA A 40 -15.96 1.81 -2.57
C ALA A 40 -15.58 1.44 -1.13
N ALA A 41 -16.14 0.36 -0.58
CA ALA A 41 -15.77 -0.14 0.75
C ALA A 41 -14.31 -0.62 0.80
N LYS A 42 -13.85 -1.35 -0.23
CA LYS A 42 -12.47 -1.82 -0.34
C LYS A 42 -11.46 -0.68 -0.54
N ASP A 43 -11.83 0.37 -1.28
CA ASP A 43 -11.03 1.60 -1.39
C ASP A 43 -10.91 2.31 -0.03
N LEU A 44 -12.03 2.45 0.70
CA LEU A 44 -12.02 3.03 2.04
C LEU A 44 -11.13 2.25 3.01
N GLU A 45 -11.23 0.92 3.01
CA GLU A 45 -10.36 0.02 3.77
C GLU A 45 -8.89 0.19 3.35
N CYS A 46 -8.64 0.22 2.04
CA CYS A 46 -7.46 0.76 1.37
C CYS A 46 -6.76 1.90 2.12
N ARG A 47 -7.51 3.00 2.18
CA ARG A 47 -7.02 4.27 2.69
C ARG A 47 -6.92 4.27 4.22
N ALA A 48 -7.76 3.50 4.91
CA ALA A 48 -7.64 3.29 6.34
C ALA A 48 -6.33 2.58 6.70
N ASN A 49 -5.99 1.52 5.97
CA ASN A 49 -4.74 0.78 6.15
C ASN A 49 -3.51 1.67 5.92
N PHE A 50 -3.49 2.48 4.84
CA PHE A 50 -2.39 3.44 4.63
C PHE A 50 -2.31 4.51 5.70
N ARG A 51 -3.45 4.96 6.23
CA ARG A 51 -3.44 5.88 7.37
C ARG A 51 -2.79 5.23 8.58
N GLU A 52 -3.10 3.97 8.87
CA GLU A 52 -2.44 3.21 9.96
C GLU A 52 -0.92 3.11 9.74
N VAL A 53 -0.47 2.78 8.52
CA VAL A 53 0.95 2.76 8.17
C VAL A 53 1.61 4.11 8.41
N CYS A 54 0.97 5.21 8.00
CA CYS A 54 1.52 6.55 8.21
C CYS A 54 1.58 6.92 9.71
N GLN A 55 0.58 6.52 10.51
CA GLN A 55 0.62 6.73 11.97
C GLN A 55 1.75 5.92 12.62
N LYS A 56 1.95 4.66 12.21
CA LYS A 56 3.09 3.84 12.64
C LYS A 56 4.41 4.50 12.26
N PHE A 57 4.50 5.08 11.05
CA PHE A 57 5.70 5.80 10.62
C PHE A 57 5.99 7.04 11.47
N ILE A 58 4.96 7.83 11.80
CA ILE A 58 5.14 9.01 12.65
C ILE A 58 5.71 8.60 14.02
N GLN A 59 5.16 7.54 14.62
CA GLN A 59 5.67 6.98 15.87
C GLN A 59 7.09 6.42 15.70
N PHE A 60 7.38 5.77 14.58
CA PHE A 60 8.69 5.21 14.29
C PHE A 60 9.78 6.28 14.12
N ALA A 61 9.44 7.37 13.43
CA ALA A 61 10.33 8.48 13.15
C ALA A 61 10.57 9.38 14.38
N ASP A 62 9.61 9.42 15.30
CA ASP A 62 9.74 10.15 16.56
C ASP A 62 10.82 9.51 17.46
N GLU A 63 11.74 10.33 17.97
CA GLU A 63 12.91 9.88 18.75
C GLU A 63 12.50 9.24 20.08
N GLY A 64 11.38 9.67 20.66
CA GLY A 64 10.80 9.08 21.87
C GLY A 64 9.76 7.99 21.59
N GLY A 65 9.39 7.75 20.32
CA GLY A 65 8.18 7.01 19.95
C GLY A 65 8.32 5.49 19.90
N VAL A 66 9.50 4.98 19.54
CA VAL A 66 9.77 3.53 19.42
C VAL A 66 11.04 3.13 20.16
N GLY A 67 10.94 2.12 21.04
CA GLY A 67 12.08 1.61 21.79
C GLY A 67 13.07 0.80 20.94
N LEU A 68 12.60 0.07 19.93
CA LEU A 68 13.43 -0.73 19.02
C LEU A 68 13.30 -0.18 17.60
N ARG A 69 14.42 0.29 17.03
CA ARG A 69 14.55 0.68 15.62
C ARG A 69 15.41 -0.29 14.81
N GLY A 70 15.68 -1.45 15.40
CA GLY A 70 16.36 -2.51 14.68
C GLY A 70 17.81 -2.18 14.29
N ASP A 71 18.22 -2.53 13.08
CA ASP A 71 19.57 -2.34 12.56
C ASP A 71 19.98 -0.87 12.58
N SER A 72 19.03 0.05 12.52
CA SER A 72 19.27 1.49 12.64
C SER A 72 19.84 1.92 14.00
N GLN A 73 19.72 1.10 15.04
CA GLN A 73 20.32 1.40 16.35
C GLN A 73 21.83 1.63 16.26
N ARG A 74 22.51 1.02 15.28
CA ARG A 74 23.95 1.23 15.05
C ARG A 74 24.31 2.65 14.59
N PHE A 75 23.33 3.45 14.14
CA PHE A 75 23.53 4.82 13.66
C PHE A 75 23.19 5.88 14.72
N GLY A 76 22.85 5.47 15.94
CA GLY A 76 22.41 6.36 17.02
C GLY A 76 20.90 6.60 17.02
N PRO A 77 20.37 7.29 18.04
CA PRO A 77 18.92 7.45 18.23
C PRO A 77 18.25 8.37 17.19
N GLU A 78 19.01 9.27 16.58
CA GLU A 78 18.48 10.31 15.68
C GLU A 78 18.19 9.79 14.27
N ARG A 79 18.84 8.69 13.85
CA ARG A 79 18.82 8.21 12.47
C ARG A 79 18.16 6.85 12.34
N PHE A 80 17.48 6.64 11.22
CA PHE A 80 16.96 5.34 10.85
C PHE A 80 16.87 5.14 9.34
N LEU A 81 16.79 3.88 8.92
CA LEU A 81 16.54 3.47 7.55
C LEU A 81 15.04 3.30 7.33
N LEU A 82 14.57 3.65 6.12
CA LEU A 82 13.20 3.32 5.74
C LEU A 82 12.95 1.80 5.80
N GLU A 83 13.98 1.00 5.50
CA GLU A 83 13.90 -0.46 5.52
C GLU A 83 13.45 -1.00 6.88
N ASP A 84 14.07 -0.61 7.98
CA ASP A 84 13.69 -1.09 9.32
C ASP A 84 12.25 -0.72 9.67
N PHE A 85 11.76 0.44 9.20
CA PHE A 85 10.34 0.76 9.31
C PHE A 85 9.49 -0.24 8.51
N VAL A 86 9.82 -0.51 7.26
CA VAL A 86 9.10 -1.48 6.41
C VAL A 86 9.14 -2.88 7.05
N GLU A 87 10.28 -3.28 7.60
CA GLU A 87 10.45 -4.56 8.29
C GLU A 87 9.57 -4.66 9.54
N SER A 88 9.46 -3.56 10.31
CA SER A 88 8.55 -3.50 11.46
C SER A 88 7.08 -3.64 11.06
N VAL A 89 6.67 -3.12 9.89
CA VAL A 89 5.28 -3.25 9.40
C VAL A 89 5.00 -4.66 8.87
N TYR A 90 5.99 -5.33 8.30
CA TYR A 90 5.87 -6.73 7.86
C TYR A 90 6.18 -7.75 8.95
N GLU A 91 6.65 -7.31 10.12
CA GLU A 91 7.12 -8.16 11.21
C GLU A 91 8.15 -9.20 10.71
N VAL A 92 9.16 -8.73 9.99
CA VAL A 92 10.24 -9.57 9.43
C VAL A 92 11.58 -9.27 10.07
N HIS A 93 12.56 -10.14 9.79
CA HIS A 93 13.93 -9.99 10.25
C HIS A 93 13.98 -9.84 11.78
N GLU A 94 14.47 -8.71 12.27
CA GLU A 94 14.58 -8.37 13.70
C GLU A 94 13.25 -8.04 14.39
N PHE A 95 12.20 -7.78 13.62
CA PHE A 95 10.84 -7.55 14.11
C PHE A 95 9.97 -8.81 14.06
N TRP A 96 10.59 -9.99 13.90
CA TRP A 96 9.86 -11.25 13.79
C TRP A 96 9.15 -11.64 15.09
N THR A 97 7.82 -11.70 15.04
CA THR A 97 6.93 -12.12 16.15
C THR A 97 6.35 -13.53 15.96
N GLY A 98 6.69 -14.20 14.85
CA GLY A 98 6.09 -15.48 14.45
C GLY A 98 6.75 -16.70 15.10
N PRO A 99 6.19 -17.91 14.88
CA PRO A 99 6.88 -19.15 15.20
C PRO A 99 8.23 -19.23 14.47
N GLU A 100 9.11 -20.14 14.91
CA GLU A 100 10.41 -20.46 14.30
C GLU A 100 10.24 -21.22 12.96
N ALA A 101 9.30 -20.78 12.13
CA ALA A 101 9.10 -21.25 10.77
C ALA A 101 9.89 -20.37 9.81
N GLU A 102 10.46 -20.98 8.77
CA GLU A 102 11.20 -20.24 7.74
C GLU A 102 10.28 -19.29 6.96
N ARG A 103 9.00 -19.67 6.76
CA ARG A 103 8.01 -18.90 5.96
C ARG A 103 6.61 -19.00 6.53
N ILE A 104 5.90 -17.86 6.57
CA ILE A 104 4.52 -17.77 7.06
C ILE A 104 3.67 -17.00 6.04
N ALA A 105 2.51 -17.55 5.67
CA ALA A 105 1.52 -16.85 4.86
C ALA A 105 0.88 -15.73 5.68
N MET A 106 0.80 -14.53 5.09
CA MET A 106 0.18 -13.38 5.72
C MET A 106 -1.34 -13.46 5.64
N ASP A 107 -1.99 -13.06 6.72
CA ASP A 107 -3.43 -12.86 6.78
C ASP A 107 -3.77 -11.49 6.19
N ALA A 108 -4.44 -11.49 5.03
CA ALA A 108 -4.83 -10.27 4.34
C ALA A 108 -5.78 -9.38 5.18
N SER A 109 -6.47 -9.93 6.18
CA SER A 109 -7.31 -9.15 7.10
C SER A 109 -6.51 -8.43 8.19
N ARG A 110 -5.27 -8.84 8.43
CA ARG A 110 -4.38 -8.24 9.45
C ARG A 110 -3.28 -7.39 8.83
N GLN A 111 -2.84 -7.72 7.62
CA GLN A 111 -1.71 -7.03 7.01
C GLN A 111 -2.14 -5.78 6.25
N VAL A 112 -1.83 -4.62 6.84
CA VAL A 112 -2.21 -3.29 6.31
C VAL A 112 -1.60 -2.93 4.94
N LEU A 113 -0.50 -3.58 4.55
CA LEU A 113 0.12 -3.37 3.23
C LEU A 113 -0.51 -4.23 2.11
N MET A 114 -1.47 -5.10 2.47
CA MET A 114 -2.21 -5.91 1.51
C MET A 114 -3.49 -5.20 1.08
N CYS A 115 -3.69 -5.20 -0.23
CA CYS A 115 -4.85 -4.65 -0.88
C CYS A 115 -6.08 -5.57 -0.77
N PRO A 116 -7.23 -5.10 -0.26
CA PRO A 116 -8.48 -5.87 -0.27
C PRO A 116 -9.16 -5.96 -1.65
N GLU A 117 -8.80 -5.09 -2.60
CA GLU A 117 -9.29 -5.11 -3.98
C GLU A 117 -8.61 -6.16 -4.87
N SER A 118 -7.38 -6.54 -4.55
CA SER A 118 -6.55 -7.54 -5.20
C SER A 118 -5.86 -8.38 -4.10
N PRO A 119 -6.65 -9.19 -3.38
CA PRO A 119 -6.11 -10.03 -2.31
C PRO A 119 -5.25 -11.13 -2.94
N ALA A 120 -3.94 -10.99 -2.81
CA ALA A 120 -2.98 -11.94 -3.32
C ALA A 120 -2.25 -12.62 -2.16
N ARG A 121 -1.90 -13.90 -2.29
CA ARG A 121 -1.18 -14.64 -1.24
C ARG A 121 0.22 -14.06 -1.08
N LEU A 122 0.52 -13.47 0.08
CA LEU A 122 1.83 -12.97 0.42
C LEU A 122 2.39 -13.80 1.59
N GLU A 123 3.70 -14.00 1.62
CA GLU A 123 4.42 -14.72 2.66
C GLU A 123 5.53 -13.82 3.21
N ARG A 124 5.75 -13.90 4.51
CA ARG A 124 6.94 -13.36 5.17
C ARG A 124 7.91 -14.48 5.55
N ARG A 125 9.20 -14.17 5.52
CA ARG A 125 10.28 -15.09 5.90
C ARG A 125 11.03 -14.58 7.12
N SER A 126 11.45 -15.49 7.98
CA SER A 126 12.21 -15.15 9.18
C SER A 126 13.70 -14.98 8.87
N GLY A 127 14.38 -14.12 9.61
CA GLY A 127 15.85 -14.02 9.62
C GLY A 127 16.50 -13.43 8.37
N ILE A 128 15.73 -12.86 7.43
CA ILE A 128 16.26 -12.12 6.28
C ILE A 128 15.58 -10.75 6.19
N PRO A 129 16.29 -9.70 5.71
CA PRO A 129 15.74 -8.36 5.55
C PRO A 129 14.82 -8.23 4.33
N CYS A 130 14.06 -7.14 4.29
CA CYS A 130 13.13 -6.86 3.19
C CYS A 130 13.85 -6.76 1.82
N SER A 131 15.05 -6.17 1.79
CA SER A 131 15.91 -6.07 0.60
C SER A 131 16.34 -7.42 0.03
N ASP A 132 16.45 -8.46 0.88
CA ASP A 132 16.81 -9.83 0.49
C ASP A 132 15.58 -10.72 0.23
N GLY A 133 14.40 -10.12 0.12
CA GLY A 133 13.18 -10.84 -0.25
C GLY A 133 12.49 -11.55 0.93
N ALA A 134 12.54 -10.95 2.13
CA ALA A 134 11.72 -11.37 3.27
C ALA A 134 10.23 -11.45 2.96
N VAL A 135 9.76 -10.62 2.03
CA VAL A 135 8.34 -10.55 1.64
C VAL A 135 8.21 -11.02 0.20
N GLY A 136 7.33 -12.00 -0.04
CA GLY A 136 7.14 -12.51 -1.38
C GLY A 136 5.84 -13.29 -1.61
N PRO A 137 5.54 -13.67 -2.86
CA PRO A 137 6.32 -13.33 -4.06
C PRO A 137 6.16 -11.85 -4.44
N ALA A 138 7.20 -11.26 -5.04
CA ALA A 138 7.22 -9.82 -5.35
C ALA A 138 6.03 -9.36 -6.21
N ARG A 139 5.59 -10.23 -7.15
CA ARG A 139 4.41 -9.98 -7.99
C ARG A 139 3.09 -9.74 -7.23
N ASN A 140 3.01 -10.20 -5.98
CA ASN A 140 1.80 -10.10 -5.15
C ASN A 140 1.84 -8.88 -4.21
N ILE A 141 2.92 -8.09 -4.23
CA ILE A 141 3.00 -6.85 -3.46
C ILE A 141 2.06 -5.82 -4.08
N SER A 142 1.20 -5.23 -3.24
CA SER A 142 0.16 -4.28 -3.65
C SER A 142 0.39 -2.84 -3.21
N ALA A 143 1.42 -2.61 -2.39
CA ALA A 143 1.80 -1.31 -1.88
C ALA A 143 3.33 -1.18 -1.89
N ALA A 144 3.82 -0.01 -2.25
CA ALA A 144 5.25 0.31 -2.23
C ALA A 144 5.50 1.58 -1.42
N PHE A 145 6.73 1.69 -0.91
CA PHE A 145 7.23 2.87 -0.24
C PHE A 145 8.01 3.76 -1.20
N ASN A 146 8.07 5.05 -0.89
CA ASN A 146 8.80 6.01 -1.69
C ASN A 146 10.31 5.71 -1.67
N LYS A 147 10.84 5.21 -2.78
CA LYS A 147 12.24 4.77 -2.92
C LYS A 147 13.25 5.89 -2.67
N ARG A 148 12.87 7.16 -2.84
CA ARG A 148 13.74 8.31 -2.50
C ARG A 148 14.03 8.47 -1.02
N LEU A 149 13.21 7.86 -0.16
CA LEU A 149 13.45 7.77 1.28
C LEU A 149 14.40 6.62 1.64
N GLU A 150 14.71 5.72 0.72
CA GLU A 150 15.65 4.59 0.89
C GLU A 150 16.98 4.85 0.15
N LYS A 151 16.94 5.20 -1.14
CA LYS A 151 18.10 5.72 -1.89
C LYS A 151 17.87 7.15 -2.35
N LYS A 152 18.81 8.03 -1.99
CA LYS A 152 18.91 9.40 -2.49
C LYS A 152 19.96 9.54 -3.59
N THR A 153 19.80 10.56 -4.41
CA THR A 153 20.72 10.96 -5.46
C THR A 153 21.83 11.82 -4.84
N ARG A 154 23.07 11.37 -5.02
CA ARG A 154 24.28 12.15 -4.75
C ARG A 154 25.03 12.36 -6.05
N MET A 155 25.44 13.58 -6.33
CA MET A 155 26.26 13.88 -7.50
C MET A 155 27.73 13.49 -7.26
N ALA A 156 28.25 12.60 -8.11
CA ALA A 156 29.68 12.31 -8.21
C ALA A 156 30.23 13.01 -9.47
N GLY A 157 30.61 14.28 -9.31
CA GLY A 157 30.85 15.16 -10.45
C GLY A 157 29.53 15.48 -11.16
N THR A 158 29.41 15.13 -12.44
CA THR A 158 28.19 15.29 -13.25
C THR A 158 27.30 14.05 -13.27
N ARG A 159 27.73 12.93 -12.66
CA ARG A 159 26.96 11.68 -12.68
C ARG A 159 26.11 11.54 -11.41
N PRO A 160 24.79 11.30 -11.52
CA PRO A 160 23.96 10.97 -10.38
C PRO A 160 24.28 9.54 -9.90
N VAL A 161 24.47 9.37 -8.60
CA VAL A 161 24.78 8.08 -7.97
C VAL A 161 23.82 7.83 -6.81
N ALA A 162 23.31 6.59 -6.73
CA ALA A 162 22.47 6.15 -5.63
C ALA A 162 23.30 6.04 -4.34
N THR A 163 22.84 6.69 -3.27
CA THR A 163 23.41 6.59 -1.93
C THR A 163 22.27 6.29 -0.95
N THR A 164 22.53 5.49 0.08
CA THR A 164 21.53 5.23 1.13
C THR A 164 21.10 6.54 1.79
N ALA A 165 19.79 6.72 1.95
CA ALA A 165 19.20 7.82 2.67
C ALA A 165 19.01 7.43 4.14
N TYR A 166 19.49 8.28 5.05
CA TYR A 166 19.24 8.16 6.48
C TYR A 166 18.14 9.14 6.84
N LEU A 167 17.05 8.63 7.39
CA LEU A 167 15.92 9.43 7.87
C LEU A 167 16.18 9.87 9.31
N THR A 168 15.62 11.02 9.68
CA THR A 168 15.60 11.54 11.05
C THR A 168 14.21 12.05 11.37
N SER A 169 13.95 12.40 12.63
CA SER A 169 12.70 13.03 13.09
C SER A 169 12.33 14.29 12.28
N ASN A 170 13.29 14.96 11.65
CA ASN A 170 13.08 16.11 10.76
C ASN A 170 12.17 15.79 9.56
N ILE A 171 12.06 14.53 9.14
CA ILE A 171 11.14 14.12 8.07
C ILE A 171 9.68 14.52 8.38
N LEU A 172 9.31 14.57 9.66
CA LEU A 172 7.97 14.93 10.12
C LEU A 172 7.60 16.38 9.81
N GLN A 173 8.58 17.25 9.51
CA GLN A 173 8.34 18.63 9.06
C GLN A 173 7.87 18.70 7.59
N TYR A 174 7.87 17.58 6.87
CA TYR A 174 7.49 17.49 5.46
C TYR A 174 6.23 16.63 5.28
N PRO A 175 5.05 17.10 5.75
CA PRO A 175 3.84 16.29 5.81
C PRO A 175 3.33 15.87 4.42
N ASP A 176 3.69 16.59 3.35
CA ASP A 176 3.22 16.35 1.98
C ASP A 176 4.13 15.41 1.17
N VAL A 177 5.12 14.79 1.82
CA VAL A 177 5.98 13.78 1.19
C VAL A 177 5.22 12.45 1.12
N PRO A 178 5.09 11.84 -0.07
CA PRO A 178 4.55 10.50 -0.19
C PRO A 178 5.41 9.49 0.56
N LEU A 179 4.77 8.68 1.41
CA LEU A 179 5.41 7.61 2.19
C LEU A 179 5.13 6.25 1.55
N VAL A 180 3.84 5.91 1.42
CA VAL A 180 3.34 4.60 0.97
C VAL A 180 2.22 4.81 -0.06
N PHE A 181 2.14 3.97 -1.07
CA PHE A 181 1.12 4.11 -2.12
C PHE A 181 0.84 2.79 -2.82
N ASP A 182 -0.27 2.74 -3.56
CA ASP A 182 -0.63 1.55 -4.33
C ASP A 182 0.37 1.31 -5.46
N ALA A 183 0.85 0.07 -5.54
CA ALA A 183 1.87 -0.34 -6.50
C ALA A 183 1.51 -1.67 -7.15
N ALA A 184 1.97 -1.86 -8.38
CA ALA A 184 1.78 -3.06 -9.17
C ALA A 184 3.03 -3.94 -9.04
N GLY A 185 3.02 -4.88 -8.09
CA GLY A 185 4.15 -5.77 -7.85
C GLY A 185 4.46 -6.69 -9.04
N ASP A 186 3.46 -7.04 -9.84
CA ASP A 186 3.60 -7.82 -11.08
C ASP A 186 4.39 -7.05 -12.14
N GLU A 187 4.14 -5.75 -12.31
CA GLU A 187 4.96 -4.89 -13.16
C GLU A 187 6.40 -4.79 -12.67
N ALA A 188 6.61 -4.62 -11.35
CA ALA A 188 7.95 -4.61 -10.76
C ALA A 188 8.68 -5.93 -11.02
N SER A 189 7.99 -7.07 -10.82
CA SER A 189 8.52 -8.40 -11.07
C SER A 189 8.85 -8.62 -12.55
N ALA A 190 8.06 -8.10 -13.48
CA ALA A 190 8.33 -8.19 -14.92
C ALA A 190 9.59 -7.39 -15.33
N ARG A 191 9.95 -6.35 -14.57
CA ARG A 191 11.12 -5.49 -14.81
C ARG A 191 12.37 -5.91 -14.01
N ASP A 192 12.26 -7.01 -13.25
CA ASP A 192 13.30 -7.51 -12.35
C ASP A 192 13.80 -6.42 -11.39
N VAL A 193 12.85 -5.73 -10.74
CA VAL A 193 13.14 -4.72 -9.71
C VAL A 193 12.37 -5.02 -8.41
N PRO A 194 12.91 -4.62 -7.24
CA PRO A 194 12.21 -4.79 -5.97
C PRO A 194 10.86 -4.06 -5.95
N ALA A 195 9.79 -4.77 -5.61
CA ALA A 195 8.43 -4.23 -5.60
C ALA A 195 8.07 -3.44 -4.33
N LEU A 196 8.87 -3.53 -3.26
CA LEU A 196 8.64 -2.82 -2.00
C LEU A 196 8.92 -1.32 -2.08
N TYR A 197 9.74 -0.89 -3.04
CA TYR A 197 10.16 0.50 -3.18
C TYR A 197 9.97 0.99 -4.60
N SER A 198 9.23 2.08 -4.76
CA SER A 198 8.96 2.69 -6.05
C SER A 198 9.16 4.20 -6.00
N ALA A 199 9.54 4.80 -7.12
CA ALA A 199 9.71 6.25 -7.23
C ALA A 199 9.39 6.70 -8.66
N PRO A 200 8.55 7.73 -8.84
CA PRO A 200 8.25 8.24 -10.17
C PRO A 200 9.46 8.92 -10.78
N PRO A 201 9.64 8.89 -12.11
CA PRO A 201 10.59 9.77 -12.77
C PRO A 201 10.14 11.23 -12.57
N ILE A 202 11.03 12.08 -12.10
CA ILE A 202 10.79 13.52 -11.98
C ILE A 202 11.69 14.22 -12.97
N LEU A 203 11.14 14.53 -14.13
CA LEU A 203 11.81 15.31 -15.15
C LEU A 203 11.61 16.79 -14.80
N THR A 204 12.60 17.37 -14.13
CA THR A 204 12.65 18.82 -13.89
C THR A 204 13.95 19.37 -14.43
N ASP A 205 13.91 20.56 -15.02
CA ASP A 205 15.07 21.19 -15.69
C ASP A 205 16.26 21.48 -14.75
N LYS A 206 16.10 21.30 -13.43
CA LYS A 206 17.02 21.81 -12.41
C LYS A 206 17.72 20.74 -11.58
N THR A 207 17.33 19.46 -11.65
CA THR A 207 17.93 18.40 -10.81
C THR A 207 18.01 17.08 -11.55
N THR A 208 19.23 16.60 -11.77
CA THR A 208 19.46 15.25 -12.27
C THR A 208 19.12 14.24 -11.17
N ASP A 209 18.33 13.22 -11.50
CA ASP A 209 17.85 12.22 -10.54
C ASP A 209 18.07 10.78 -11.03
N ILE A 210 18.46 9.87 -10.13
CA ILE A 210 18.72 8.46 -10.46
C ILE A 210 17.46 7.71 -10.95
N TYR A 211 16.28 8.30 -10.78
CA TYR A 211 14.99 7.71 -11.15
C TYR A 211 14.42 8.20 -12.49
N GLU A 212 15.16 9.04 -13.24
CA GLU A 212 14.72 9.61 -14.53
C GLU A 212 14.28 8.55 -15.55
N SER A 213 14.90 7.37 -15.54
CA SER A 213 14.55 6.27 -16.46
C SER A 213 13.13 5.72 -16.27
N GLY A 214 12.47 6.01 -15.16
CA GLY A 214 11.16 5.44 -14.82
C GLY A 214 11.19 3.94 -14.51
N ARG A 215 12.36 3.29 -14.54
CA ARG A 215 12.49 1.83 -14.31
C ARG A 215 11.89 1.39 -12.98
N ASN A 216 12.03 2.21 -11.94
CA ASN A 216 11.54 1.95 -10.58
C ASN A 216 10.12 2.48 -10.32
N TRP A 217 9.37 2.88 -11.36
CA TRP A 217 8.01 3.41 -11.22
C TRP A 217 6.97 2.42 -11.73
N PHE A 218 6.15 1.88 -10.83
CA PHE A 218 5.12 0.88 -11.13
C PHE A 218 3.86 1.14 -10.28
N PRO A 219 3.17 2.28 -10.49
CA PRO A 219 1.96 2.64 -9.75
C PRO A 219 0.81 1.71 -10.08
N SER A 220 -0.12 1.52 -9.15
CA SER A 220 -1.37 0.80 -9.41
C SER A 220 -2.59 1.72 -9.29
N PHE A 221 -3.47 1.69 -10.30
CA PHE A 221 -4.68 2.51 -10.41
C PHE A 221 -5.97 1.71 -10.16
N ARG A 222 -5.89 0.76 -9.23
CA ARG A 222 -6.94 -0.22 -8.89
C ARG A 222 -8.24 0.41 -8.36
N HIS A 223 -8.18 1.57 -7.70
CA HIS A 223 -9.34 2.20 -7.07
C HIS A 223 -10.10 3.11 -8.04
N ARG A 224 -10.74 2.50 -9.06
CA ARG A 224 -11.45 3.22 -10.15
C ARG A 224 -10.53 4.19 -10.91
N GLU A 225 -9.43 3.67 -11.44
CA GLU A 225 -8.42 4.44 -12.17
C GLU A 225 -7.68 5.48 -11.30
N ARG A 226 -7.67 5.26 -9.98
CA ARG A 226 -6.97 6.10 -9.03
C ARG A 226 -6.00 5.28 -8.18
N MET A 227 -4.93 5.94 -7.79
CA MET A 227 -3.90 5.47 -6.89
C MET A 227 -4.07 6.17 -5.54
N ASN A 228 -4.15 5.41 -4.46
CA ASN A 228 -4.10 5.94 -3.11
C ASN A 228 -2.64 6.14 -2.68
N VAL A 229 -2.41 7.23 -1.96
CA VAL A 229 -1.10 7.63 -1.45
C VAL A 229 -1.26 8.10 -0.01
N GLY A 230 -0.53 7.47 0.89
CA GLY A 230 -0.32 7.90 2.26
C GLY A 230 0.93 8.78 2.36
N PHE A 231 0.82 9.84 3.16
CA PHE A 231 1.85 10.85 3.31
C PHE A 231 2.43 10.87 4.72
N ILE A 232 3.63 11.42 4.88
CA ILE A 232 4.31 11.55 6.18
C ILE A 232 3.43 12.24 7.22
N GLY A 233 2.59 13.20 6.81
CA GLY A 233 1.65 13.89 7.69
C GLY A 233 0.46 13.06 8.16
N GLY A 234 0.38 11.77 7.85
CA GLY A 234 -0.69 10.87 8.29
C GLY A 234 -1.97 10.93 7.46
N HIS A 235 -2.04 11.81 6.47
CA HIS A 235 -3.20 11.92 5.58
C HIS A 235 -3.05 10.98 4.37
N VAL A 236 -4.19 10.64 3.74
CA VAL A 236 -4.25 9.74 2.59
C VAL A 236 -5.12 10.36 1.49
N LEU A 237 -4.52 10.61 0.34
CA LEU A 237 -5.18 11.17 -0.84
C LEU A 237 -5.21 10.13 -1.95
N SER A 238 -6.07 10.38 -2.94
CA SER A 238 -6.26 9.51 -4.09
C SER A 238 -6.18 10.37 -5.34
N SER A 239 -5.46 9.94 -6.38
CA SER A 239 -5.37 10.66 -7.65
C SER A 239 -5.26 9.70 -8.84
N GLY A 240 -5.81 10.11 -9.99
CA GLY A 240 -5.55 9.46 -11.28
C GLY A 240 -4.28 9.95 -11.96
N GLN A 241 -3.69 11.05 -11.49
CA GLN A 241 -2.45 11.65 -12.03
C GLN A 241 -1.51 12.06 -10.90
N PRO A 242 -1.01 11.09 -10.11
CA PRO A 242 -0.32 11.36 -8.85
C PRO A 242 0.98 12.17 -9.00
N THR A 243 1.65 12.11 -10.15
CA THR A 243 2.93 12.79 -10.41
C THR A 243 2.78 14.27 -10.77
N THR A 244 1.57 14.70 -11.15
CA THR A 244 1.27 16.09 -11.52
C THR A 244 0.54 16.85 -10.42
N GLU A 245 0.24 16.20 -9.30
CA GLU A 245 -0.41 16.82 -8.15
C GLU A 245 0.52 17.89 -7.52
N PRO A 246 0.09 19.17 -7.43
CA PRO A 246 1.00 20.29 -7.17
C PRO A 246 1.66 20.27 -5.78
N TRP A 247 1.03 19.61 -4.80
CA TRP A 247 1.49 19.58 -3.42
C TRP A 247 2.25 18.29 -3.08
N TRP A 248 2.25 17.29 -3.96
CA TRP A 248 2.82 15.99 -3.66
C TRP A 248 4.33 16.03 -3.90
N ARG A 249 5.10 16.03 -2.81
CA ARG A 249 6.56 16.24 -2.86
C ARG A 249 7.33 14.97 -3.24
N TRP A 250 7.05 14.41 -4.42
CA TRP A 250 7.74 13.22 -4.93
C TRP A 250 9.24 13.39 -5.10
N SER A 251 9.72 14.61 -5.34
CA SER A 251 11.15 14.93 -5.52
C SER A 251 11.91 15.07 -4.20
N TYR A 252 11.24 15.04 -3.05
CA TYR A 252 11.89 15.17 -1.75
C TYR A 252 12.91 14.05 -1.54
N GLN A 253 14.08 14.44 -1.05
CA GLN A 253 15.15 13.52 -0.66
C GLN A 253 15.72 13.98 0.69
N PRO A 254 15.96 13.07 1.64
CA PRO A 254 16.50 13.42 2.95
C PRO A 254 17.89 14.06 2.86
N GLY A 255 18.13 15.07 3.71
CA GLY A 255 19.41 15.77 3.89
C GLY A 255 20.57 14.84 4.25
#